data_AF-A0A241WUD8-F1
#
_entry.id   AF-A0A241WUD8-F1
#
_cell.length_a   1.000
_cell.length_b   1.000
_cell.length_c   1.000
_cell.angle_alpha   90.00
_cell.angle_beta   90.00
_cell.angle_gamma   90.00
#
_symmetry.space_group_name_H-M   'P 1'
#
loop_
_entity.id
_entity.type
_entity.pdbx_description
1 polymer ?
#
loop_
_entity_poly.entity_id
_entity_poly.type
_entity_poly.pdbx_seq_one_letter_code
_entity_poly.pdbx_strand_id
1 'polypeptide(L)'
;MTNIKERFFIKDESKLELPEYIDRPEYVRNKSVGYSLQIAGWFVFMWLFMPLITVFFWWFEGKTIYQQMVVQAAPNSQLSLMNIIVMILLSICVLLLWASYNWVRFAGDERRTAPLEVDEQQLAISFKVNTADILTMQQAKNLTLYYDDKGMLEFFEANHQLKKRISA
;
A
#
# COMPACT_ATOMS: atom_id res chain seq x y z
N MET A 1 0.47 -18.56 -36.23
CA MET A 1 0.54 -19.76 -35.38
C MET A 1 1.65 -19.53 -34.36
N THR A 2 1.28 -19.10 -33.16
CA THR A 2 2.22 -18.65 -32.13
C THR A 2 2.64 -19.86 -31.30
N ASN A 3 3.93 -20.16 -31.30
CA ASN A 3 4.55 -21.29 -30.60
C ASN A 3 4.43 -21.04 -29.08
N ILE A 4 3.48 -21.72 -28.43
CA ILE A 4 3.29 -21.66 -26.97
C ILE A 4 4.45 -22.43 -26.34
N LYS A 5 5.45 -21.70 -25.83
CA LYS A 5 6.53 -22.23 -25.00
C LYS A 5 5.93 -23.22 -23.99
N GLU A 6 6.44 -24.45 -24.02
CA GLU A 6 6.17 -25.48 -23.02
C GLU A 6 6.27 -24.87 -21.63
N ARG A 7 5.14 -24.76 -20.93
CA ARG A 7 5.10 -24.32 -19.54
C ARG A 7 5.62 -25.47 -18.70
N PHE A 8 6.88 -25.39 -18.28
CA PHE A 8 7.48 -26.36 -17.37
C PHE A 8 6.76 -26.28 -16.01
N PHE A 9 5.87 -27.23 -15.75
CA PHE A 9 5.33 -27.45 -14.42
C PHE A 9 6.44 -28.04 -13.55
N ILE A 10 7.00 -27.22 -12.67
CA ILE A 10 7.97 -27.66 -11.67
C ILE A 10 7.18 -28.40 -10.58
N LYS A 11 7.09 -29.73 -10.69
CA LYS A 11 6.41 -30.59 -9.71
C LYS A 11 7.21 -30.81 -8.43
N ASP A 12 8.48 -30.42 -8.43
CA ASP A 12 9.42 -30.62 -7.33
C ASP A 12 9.48 -29.34 -6.48
N GLU A 13 8.94 -29.41 -5.27
CA GLU A 13 8.86 -28.28 -4.33
C GLU A 13 10.25 -27.67 -4.04
N SER A 14 11.31 -28.48 -4.07
CA SER A 14 12.69 -28.02 -3.81
C SER A 14 13.25 -27.09 -4.90
N LYS A 15 12.64 -27.08 -6.08
CA LYS A 15 13.02 -26.24 -7.22
C LYS A 15 12.17 -24.98 -7.33
N LEU A 16 11.18 -24.83 -6.45
CA LEU A 16 10.39 -23.61 -6.36
C LEU A 16 11.19 -22.56 -5.56
N GLU A 17 11.46 -21.41 -6.17
CA GLU A 17 12.05 -20.26 -5.48
C GLU A 17 11.00 -19.56 -4.59
N LEU A 18 10.29 -20.32 -3.75
CA LEU A 18 9.30 -19.78 -2.83
C LEU A 18 9.99 -19.40 -1.52
N PRO A 19 9.80 -18.17 -1.02
CA PRO A 19 10.30 -17.81 0.28
C PRO A 19 9.65 -18.69 1.36
N GLU A 20 10.48 -19.15 2.29
CA GLU A 20 10.14 -20.12 3.36
C GLU A 20 9.02 -19.67 4.33
N TYR A 21 8.58 -18.42 4.22
CA TYR A 21 7.59 -17.80 5.09
C TYR A 21 6.16 -17.75 4.52
N ILE A 22 5.94 -18.08 3.25
CA ILE A 22 4.61 -17.98 2.61
C ILE A 22 3.58 -18.88 3.29
N ASP A 23 3.97 -20.09 3.70
CA ASP A 23 3.04 -21.10 4.24
C ASP A 23 3.00 -21.16 5.77
N ARG A 24 3.52 -20.14 6.47
CA ARG A 24 3.60 -20.16 7.94
C ARG A 24 2.45 -19.36 8.57
N PRO A 25 1.35 -20.01 8.99
CA PRO A 25 0.19 -19.33 9.55
C PRO A 25 0.48 -18.62 10.88
N GLU A 26 1.55 -19.01 11.58
CA GLU A 26 2.01 -18.35 12.80
C GLU A 26 2.34 -16.87 12.61
N TYR A 27 2.86 -16.45 11.44
CA TYR A 27 3.23 -15.05 11.19
C TYR A 27 2.01 -14.12 11.04
N VAL A 28 0.85 -14.68 10.72
CA VAL A 28 -0.39 -13.91 10.51
C VAL A 28 -1.27 -13.88 11.77
N ARG A 29 -0.93 -14.69 12.79
CA ARG A 29 -1.78 -14.94 13.96
C ARG A 29 -1.90 -13.75 14.92
N ASN A 30 -0.85 -12.93 15.06
CA ASN A 30 -0.77 -11.87 16.07
C ASN A 30 -0.66 -10.46 15.47
N LYS A 31 -1.62 -10.08 14.61
CA LYS A 31 -1.68 -8.75 13.98
C LYS A 31 -1.68 -7.58 14.99
N SER A 32 -2.21 -7.80 16.20
CA SER A 32 -2.23 -6.82 17.30
C SER A 32 -0.83 -6.39 17.75
N VAL A 33 0.15 -7.30 17.72
CA VAL A 33 1.54 -7.01 18.10
C VAL A 33 2.15 -5.98 17.13
N GLY A 34 1.89 -6.15 15.83
CA GLY A 34 2.33 -5.19 14.80
C GLY A 34 1.78 -3.78 15.05
N TYR A 35 0.48 -3.67 15.35
CA TYR A 35 -0.14 -2.38 15.67
C TYR A 35 0.43 -1.75 16.95
N SER A 36 0.68 -2.55 17.99
CA SER A 36 1.28 -2.04 19.24
C SER A 36 2.71 -1.54 19.04
N LEU A 37 3.51 -2.23 18.22
CA LEU A 37 4.87 -1.82 17.88
C LEU A 37 4.87 -0.53 17.06
N GLN A 38 3.94 -0.40 16.12
CA GLN A 38 3.75 0.82 15.34
C GLN A 38 3.41 2.02 16.24
N ILE A 39 2.45 1.85 17.16
CA ILE A 39 2.06 2.91 18.12
C ILE A 39 3.26 3.31 18.99
N ALA A 40 3.99 2.33 19.54
CA ALA A 40 5.19 2.61 20.34
C ALA A 40 6.26 3.35 19.53
N GLY A 41 6.50 2.95 18.27
CA GLY A 41 7.40 3.64 17.37
C GLY A 41 7.03 5.11 17.13
N TRP A 42 5.73 5.39 16.94
CA TRP A 42 5.23 6.76 16.80
C TRP A 42 5.41 7.60 18.07
N PHE A 43 5.23 7.02 19.26
CA PHE A 43 5.49 7.73 20.52
C PHE A 43 6.97 8.09 20.68
N VAL A 44 7.87 7.16 20.39
CA VAL A 44 9.32 7.43 20.42
C VAL A 44 9.71 8.49 19.41
N PHE A 45 9.16 8.40 18.19
CA PHE A 45 9.37 9.41 17.15
C PHE A 45 8.89 10.80 17.59
N MET A 46 7.66 10.92 18.11
CA MET A 46 7.13 12.18 18.61
C MET A 46 7.94 12.71 19.80
N TRP A 47 8.33 11.84 20.74
CA TRP A 47 9.17 12.22 21.87
C TRP A 47 10.53 12.79 21.45
N LEU A 48 11.11 12.27 20.36
CA LEU A 48 12.37 12.76 19.81
C LEU A 48 12.21 14.08 19.05
N PHE A 49 11.16 14.22 18.23
CA PHE A 49 10.99 15.38 17.35
C PHE A 49 10.29 16.58 18.00
N MET A 50 9.36 16.36 18.95
CA MET A 50 8.67 17.43 19.68
C MET A 50 9.61 18.44 20.37
N PRO A 51 10.68 18.04 21.09
CA PRO A 51 11.60 19.01 21.69
C PRO A 51 12.36 19.80 20.63
N LEU A 52 12.74 19.19 19.50
CA LEU A 52 13.41 19.89 18.40
C LEU A 52 12.48 20.93 17.75
N ILE A 53 11.22 20.56 17.48
CA ILE A 53 10.22 21.48 16.94
C ILE A 53 9.95 22.61 17.94
N THR A 54 9.91 22.30 19.24
CA THR A 54 9.70 23.29 20.29
C THR A 54 10.87 24.27 20.35
N VAL A 55 12.13 23.80 20.35
CA VAL A 55 13.30 24.68 20.29
C VAL A 55 13.31 25.52 19.01
N PHE A 56 12.94 24.93 17.87
CA PHE A 56 12.79 25.65 16.60
C PHE A 56 11.76 26.78 16.71
N PHE A 57 10.58 26.52 17.31
CA PHE A 57 9.59 27.56 17.54
C PHE A 57 10.06 28.60 18.54
N TRP A 58 10.73 28.23 19.63
CA TRP A 58 11.33 29.19 20.57
C TRP A 58 12.37 30.08 19.89
N TRP A 59 13.15 29.53 18.96
CA TRP A 59 14.10 30.31 18.17
C TRP A 59 13.42 31.29 17.21
N PHE A 60 12.31 30.88 16.60
CA PHE A 60 11.56 31.71 15.65
C PHE A 60 10.69 32.76 16.37
N GLU A 61 9.80 32.32 17.26
CA GLU A 61 8.90 33.16 18.04
C GLU A 61 9.63 34.04 19.06
N GLY A 62 10.70 33.53 19.69
CA GLY A 62 11.50 34.33 20.63
C GLY A 62 12.16 35.54 19.96
N LYS A 63 12.61 35.38 18.70
CA LYS A 63 13.10 36.52 17.89
C LYS A 63 11.98 37.48 17.52
N THR A 64 10.81 36.96 17.14
CA THR A 64 9.63 37.77 16.82
C THR A 64 9.17 38.59 18.01
N ILE A 65 9.03 37.98 19.18
CA ILE A 65 8.62 38.66 20.43
C ILE A 65 9.68 39.66 20.87
N TYR A 66 10.97 39.31 20.84
CA TYR A 66 12.04 40.26 21.16
C TYR A 66 12.02 41.48 20.23
N GLN A 67 11.83 41.27 18.92
CA GLN A 67 11.68 42.37 17.96
C GLN A 67 10.41 43.20 18.20
N GLN A 68 9.29 42.56 18.53
CA GLN A 68 8.02 43.24 18.81
C GLN A 68 7.97 43.98 20.15
N MET A 69 8.63 43.48 21.19
CA MET A 69 8.59 44.08 22.53
C MET A 69 9.74 45.05 22.78
N VAL A 70 10.95 44.77 22.27
CA VAL A 70 12.17 45.55 22.57
C VAL A 70 12.52 46.54 21.46
N VAL A 71 12.25 46.21 20.19
CA VAL A 71 12.65 47.04 19.04
C VAL A 71 11.49 47.90 18.49
N GLN A 72 10.22 47.52 18.69
CA GLN A 72 9.04 48.28 18.23
C GLN A 72 8.52 49.36 19.19
N ALA A 73 9.41 50.17 19.76
CA ALA A 73 9.05 51.54 20.13
C ALA A 73 8.90 52.45 18.88
N ALA A 74 9.15 51.94 17.68
CA ALA A 74 8.91 52.60 16.39
C ALA A 74 8.09 51.67 15.46
N PRO A 75 7.18 52.23 14.62
CA PRO A 75 6.21 51.45 13.87
C PRO A 75 6.84 50.88 12.60
N ASN A 76 7.74 49.90 12.72
CA ASN A 76 8.36 49.27 11.55
C ASN A 76 8.94 47.89 11.89
N SER A 77 8.20 47.01 12.58
CA SER A 77 8.59 45.60 12.57
C SER A 77 7.43 44.69 12.27
N GLN A 78 7.32 44.41 10.98
CA GLN A 78 6.54 43.29 10.50
C GLN A 78 7.42 42.63 9.45
N LEU A 79 7.53 41.31 9.52
CA LEU A 79 7.78 40.52 8.32
C LEU A 79 6.93 41.14 7.21
N SER A 80 7.57 41.86 6.29
CA SER A 80 6.85 42.58 5.25
C SER A 80 5.96 41.56 4.54
N LEU A 81 4.72 41.94 4.24
CA LEU A 81 3.80 41.12 3.44
C LEU A 81 4.51 40.53 2.22
N MET A 82 5.47 41.27 1.65
CA MET A 82 6.35 40.85 0.57
C MET A 82 7.20 39.60 0.90
N ASN A 83 7.78 39.54 2.10
CA ASN A 83 8.61 38.39 2.52
C ASN A 83 7.77 37.12 2.67
N ILE A 84 6.54 37.25 3.20
CA ILE A 84 5.60 36.12 3.32
C ILE A 84 5.19 35.63 1.94
N ILE A 85 4.86 36.55 1.03
CA ILE A 85 4.52 36.23 -0.37
C ILE A 85 5.68 35.49 -1.05
N VAL A 86 6.92 35.99 -0.93
CA VAL A 86 8.11 35.33 -1.51
C VAL A 86 8.29 33.92 -0.95
N MET A 87 8.11 33.72 0.35
CA MET A 87 8.27 32.40 0.98
C MET A 87 7.18 31.40 0.53
N ILE A 88 5.94 31.88 0.38
CA ILE A 88 4.83 31.08 -0.17
C ILE A 88 5.12 30.69 -1.62
N LEU A 89 5.53 31.65 -2.46
CA LEU A 89 5.86 31.39 -3.87
C LEU A 89 7.00 30.39 -4.01
N LEU A 90 8.05 30.52 -3.18
CA LEU A 90 9.18 29.60 -3.19
C LEU A 90 8.74 28.18 -2.79
N SER A 91 7.87 28.05 -1.78
CA SER A 91 7.31 26.77 -1.36
C SER A 91 6.48 26.12 -2.45
N ILE A 92 5.62 26.91 -3.13
CA ILE A 92 4.83 26.44 -4.27
C ILE A 92 5.76 25.97 -5.40
N CYS A 93 6.79 26.75 -5.74
CA CYS A 93 7.74 26.39 -6.78
C CYS A 93 8.45 25.05 -6.47
N VAL A 94 8.90 24.84 -5.23
CA VAL A 94 9.55 23.58 -4.82
C VAL A 94 8.58 22.41 -4.95
N LEU A 95 7.33 22.56 -4.50
CA LEU A 95 6.32 21.51 -4.59
C LEU A 95 5.95 21.19 -6.04
N LEU A 96 5.82 22.21 -6.89
CA LEU A 96 5.56 22.03 -8.32
C LEU A 96 6.73 21.34 -9.01
N LEU A 97 7.98 21.76 -8.75
CA LEU A 97 9.17 21.10 -9.28
C LEU A 97 9.22 19.62 -8.86
N TRP A 98 8.92 19.33 -7.60
CA TRP A 98 8.89 17.96 -7.08
C TRP A 98 7.78 17.11 -7.71
N ALA A 99 6.58 17.69 -7.86
CA ALA A 99 5.45 17.02 -8.50
C ALA A 99 5.74 16.73 -9.98
N SER A 100 6.28 17.72 -10.72
CA SER A 100 6.68 17.55 -12.11
C SER A 100 7.80 16.53 -12.27
N TYR A 101 8.78 16.50 -11.38
CA TYR A 101 9.84 15.47 -11.38
C TYR A 101 9.25 14.07 -11.19
N ASN A 102 8.38 13.88 -10.21
CA ASN A 102 7.71 12.59 -10.00
C ASN A 102 6.82 12.21 -11.16
N TRP A 103 6.09 13.18 -11.73
CA TRP A 103 5.30 12.95 -12.93
C TRP A 103 6.19 12.45 -14.07
N VAL A 104 7.28 13.13 -14.41
CA VAL A 104 8.18 12.68 -15.50
C VAL A 104 8.82 11.33 -15.20
N ARG A 105 9.18 11.07 -13.94
CA ARG A 105 9.80 9.80 -13.52
C ARG A 105 8.85 8.60 -13.60
N PHE A 106 7.57 8.80 -13.32
CA PHE A 106 6.58 7.72 -13.20
C PHE A 106 5.49 7.75 -14.28
N ALA A 107 5.44 8.78 -15.11
CA ALA A 107 4.53 8.86 -16.25
C ALA A 107 4.94 7.82 -17.29
N GLY A 108 4.02 6.89 -17.57
CA GLY A 108 4.20 5.84 -18.56
C GLY A 108 4.40 4.43 -17.99
N ASP A 109 4.65 4.28 -16.69
CA ASP A 109 4.69 2.96 -16.03
C ASP A 109 3.40 2.74 -15.23
N GLU A 110 2.27 2.73 -15.95
CA GLU A 110 0.95 2.46 -15.39
C GLU A 110 0.82 0.96 -15.10
N ARG A 111 1.58 0.49 -14.11
CA ARG A 111 1.57 -0.89 -13.60
C ARG A 111 0.24 -1.29 -12.97
N ARG A 112 -0.70 -0.34 -12.84
CA ARG A 112 -2.03 -0.50 -12.28
C ARG A 112 -3.10 -0.19 -13.33
N THR A 113 -2.94 -0.66 -14.56
CA THR A 113 -4.11 -0.80 -15.42
C THR A 113 -5.00 -1.87 -14.80
N ALA A 114 -6.24 -1.48 -14.47
CA ALA A 114 -7.25 -2.45 -14.12
C ALA A 114 -7.38 -3.42 -15.30
N PRO A 115 -7.40 -4.74 -15.06
CA PRO A 115 -7.76 -5.70 -16.10
C PRO A 115 -9.09 -5.26 -16.72
N LEU A 116 -9.22 -5.44 -18.04
CA LEU A 116 -10.50 -5.23 -18.73
C LEU A 116 -11.58 -6.05 -18.00
N GLU A 117 -12.78 -5.49 -17.88
CA GLU A 117 -13.92 -6.19 -17.30
C GLU A 117 -14.16 -7.48 -18.10
N VAL A 118 -14.04 -8.63 -17.43
CA VAL A 118 -14.25 -9.95 -18.03
C VAL A 118 -15.67 -10.38 -17.72
N ASP A 119 -16.42 -10.70 -18.78
CA ASP A 119 -17.80 -11.20 -18.67
C ASP A 119 -17.84 -12.64 -18.12
N GLU A 120 -18.93 -13.02 -17.44
CA GLU A 120 -19.07 -14.36 -16.86
C GLU A 120 -18.98 -15.47 -17.92
N GLN A 121 -19.43 -15.19 -19.16
CA GLN A 121 -19.30 -16.11 -20.29
C GLN A 121 -17.84 -16.31 -20.71
N GLN A 122 -17.05 -15.24 -20.70
CA GLN A 122 -15.62 -15.31 -21.03
C GLN A 122 -14.86 -16.09 -19.96
N LEU A 123 -15.23 -15.89 -18.69
CA LEU A 123 -14.68 -16.66 -17.57
C LEU A 123 -15.03 -18.16 -17.72
N ALA A 124 -16.29 -18.48 -17.99
CA ALA A 124 -16.78 -19.84 -18.20
C ALA A 124 -16.03 -20.56 -19.33
N ILE A 125 -15.81 -19.88 -20.46
CA ILE A 125 -15.03 -20.39 -21.60
C ILE A 125 -13.58 -20.66 -21.18
N SER A 126 -12.95 -19.74 -20.45
CA SER A 126 -11.54 -19.87 -20.04
C SER A 126 -11.30 -21.08 -19.12
N PHE A 127 -12.25 -21.35 -18.22
CA PHE A 127 -12.20 -22.46 -17.28
C PHE A 127 -12.86 -23.74 -17.80
N LYS A 128 -13.51 -23.69 -18.98
CA LYS A 128 -14.34 -24.77 -19.56
C LYS A 128 -15.42 -25.28 -18.60
N VAL A 129 -16.02 -24.38 -17.85
CA VAL A 129 -17.14 -24.67 -16.93
C VAL A 129 -18.41 -23.98 -17.41
N ASN A 130 -19.55 -24.29 -16.80
CA ASN A 130 -20.79 -23.63 -17.12
C ASN A 130 -20.83 -22.22 -16.50
N THR A 131 -21.57 -21.29 -17.11
CA THR A 131 -21.76 -19.93 -16.57
C THR A 131 -22.44 -19.94 -15.20
N ALA A 132 -23.34 -20.91 -14.97
CA ALA A 132 -23.98 -21.11 -13.66
C ALA A 132 -22.98 -21.49 -12.56
N ASP A 133 -21.92 -22.24 -12.90
CA ASP A 133 -20.88 -22.62 -11.95
C ASP A 133 -20.03 -21.41 -11.58
N ILE A 134 -19.69 -20.55 -12.56
CA ILE A 134 -18.98 -19.28 -12.32
C ILE A 134 -19.77 -18.37 -11.37
N LEU A 135 -21.08 -18.26 -11.58
CA LEU A 135 -21.94 -17.44 -10.71
C LEU A 135 -21.96 -17.98 -9.26
N THR A 136 -21.96 -19.30 -9.12
CA THR A 136 -21.88 -19.98 -7.82
C THR A 136 -20.52 -19.75 -7.15
N MET A 137 -19.43 -19.80 -7.91
CA MET A 137 -18.07 -19.51 -7.41
C MET A 137 -17.92 -18.05 -6.97
N GLN A 138 -18.49 -17.10 -7.71
CA GLN A 138 -18.43 -15.67 -7.40
C GLN A 138 -19.16 -15.33 -6.09
N GLN A 139 -20.23 -16.05 -5.77
CA GLN A 139 -21.01 -15.86 -4.54
C GLN A 139 -20.43 -16.61 -3.33
N ALA A 140 -19.47 -17.51 -3.54
CA ALA A 140 -18.89 -18.31 -2.47
C ALA A 140 -17.89 -17.49 -1.63
N LYS A 141 -17.92 -17.67 -0.30
CA LYS A 141 -16.98 -16.99 0.61
C LYS A 141 -15.63 -17.71 0.67
N ASN A 142 -15.66 -19.04 0.60
CA ASN A 142 -14.48 -19.89 0.54
C ASN A 142 -14.63 -20.79 -0.69
N LEU A 143 -13.57 -20.96 -1.48
CA LEU A 143 -13.59 -21.75 -2.70
C LEU A 143 -12.32 -22.61 -2.75
N THR A 144 -12.48 -23.91 -2.91
CA THR A 144 -11.38 -24.83 -3.20
C THR A 144 -11.51 -25.31 -4.64
N LEU A 145 -10.46 -25.11 -5.44
CA LEU A 145 -10.42 -25.47 -6.85
C LEU A 145 -9.50 -26.69 -7.03
N TYR A 146 -9.98 -27.71 -7.73
CA TYR A 146 -9.26 -28.95 -8.00
C TYR A 146 -8.94 -29.01 -9.50
N TYR A 147 -7.65 -29.06 -9.81
CA TYR A 147 -7.15 -29.04 -11.18
C TYR A 147 -6.54 -30.38 -11.57
N ASP A 148 -6.68 -30.75 -12.85
CA ASP A 148 -6.01 -31.91 -13.43
C ASP A 148 -4.50 -31.67 -13.67
N ASP A 149 -3.79 -32.71 -14.08
CA ASP A 149 -2.37 -32.64 -14.48
C ASP A 149 -2.09 -31.67 -15.65
N LYS A 150 -3.12 -31.24 -16.39
CA LYS A 150 -3.04 -30.29 -17.50
C LYS A 150 -3.42 -28.86 -17.08
N GLY A 151 -3.75 -28.64 -15.80
CA GLY A 151 -4.19 -27.36 -15.25
C GLY A 151 -5.62 -26.97 -15.60
N MET A 152 -6.46 -27.92 -16.03
CA MET A 152 -7.89 -27.72 -16.26
C MET A 152 -8.66 -27.92 -14.96
N LEU A 153 -9.67 -27.08 -14.72
CA LEU A 153 -10.53 -27.20 -13.53
C LEU A 153 -11.45 -28.43 -13.69
N GLU A 154 -11.30 -29.43 -12.83
CA GLU A 154 -12.14 -30.64 -12.82
C GLU A 154 -13.31 -30.51 -11.85
N PHE A 155 -13.04 -29.94 -10.68
CA PHE A 155 -14.01 -29.87 -9.59
C PHE A 155 -13.78 -28.60 -8.76
N PHE A 156 -14.85 -28.09 -8.17
CA PHE A 156 -14.78 -26.99 -7.22
C PHE A 156 -15.66 -27.27 -6.02
N GLU A 157 -15.22 -26.79 -4.86
CA GLU A 157 -15.97 -26.88 -3.63
C GLU A 157 -16.21 -25.48 -3.07
N ALA A 158 -17.47 -25.06 -3.06
CA ALA A 158 -17.90 -23.79 -2.51
C ALA A 158 -18.29 -23.95 -1.03
N ASN A 159 -17.76 -23.07 -0.18
CA ASN A 159 -18.05 -22.99 1.25
C ASN A 159 -17.78 -24.31 2.01
N HIS A 160 -16.59 -24.89 1.81
CA HIS A 160 -16.14 -26.06 2.58
C HIS A 160 -16.35 -25.79 4.08
N GLN A 161 -17.17 -26.63 4.73
CA GLN A 161 -17.41 -26.57 6.16
C GLN A 161 -16.09 -26.93 6.85
N LEU A 162 -15.32 -25.92 7.29
CA LEU A 162 -14.13 -26.13 8.12
C LEU A 162 -14.58 -26.83 9.40
N LYS A 163 -14.55 -28.17 9.39
CA LYS A 163 -14.76 -28.97 10.58
C LYS A 163 -13.62 -28.63 11.53
N LYS A 164 -13.91 -27.75 12.49
CA LYS A 164 -13.04 -27.35 13.59
C LYS A 164 -12.40 -28.62 14.16
N ARG A 165 -11.14 -28.93 13.80
CA ARG A 165 -10.34 -29.89 14.57
C ARG A 165 -10.10 -29.20 15.90
N ILE A 166 -10.94 -29.53 16.87
CA ILE A 166 -10.67 -29.28 18.27
C ILE A 166 -9.52 -30.23 18.60
N SER A 167 -8.28 -29.75 18.48
CA SER A 167 -7.14 -30.38 19.13
C SER A 167 -7.25 -30.06 20.61
N ALA A 168 -7.44 -31.11 21.41
CA ALA A 168 -7.29 -31.09 22.86
C ALA A 168 -5.86 -30.70 23.26
#